data_AF-A0A848WQD1-F1
#
_entry.id   AF-A0A848WQD1-F1
#
_cell.length_a   1.000
_cell.length_b   1.000
_cell.length_c   1.000
_cell.angle_alpha   90.00
_cell.angle_beta   90.00
_cell.angle_gamma   90.00
#
_symmetry.space_group_name_H-M   'P 1'
#
loop_
_entity.id
_entity.type
_entity.pdbx_description
1 polymer ?
#
loop_
_entity_poly.entity_id
_entity_poly.type
_entity_poly.pdbx_seq_one_letter_code
_entity_poly.pdbx_strand_id
1 'polypeptide(L)'
;MEQLDDEDIGFMKRFLLASGSLKELAKSYGVSYPTVRLRVDRLIQKVEILDDTNSGDDHERMLRSLAAEGRFDTATLKALLQSYRETTPEKSPTETEIEPNSGKS
;
A
#
# COMPACT_ATOMS: atom_id res chain seq x y z
N MET A 1 -12.51 9.02 -0.52
CA MET A 1 -11.99 8.66 0.82
C MET A 1 -12.82 7.55 1.48
N GLU A 2 -13.67 6.82 0.76
CA GLU A 2 -14.63 5.83 1.31
C GLU A 2 -14.04 4.43 1.53
N GLN A 3 -12.78 4.33 1.95
CA GLN A 3 -12.06 3.04 1.94
C GLN A 3 -11.50 2.60 3.30
N LEU A 4 -11.36 3.52 4.26
CA LEU A 4 -11.07 3.21 5.67
C LEU A 4 -12.28 3.58 6.51
N ASP A 5 -12.71 2.69 7.39
CA ASP A 5 -13.82 2.95 8.29
C ASP A 5 -13.41 3.86 9.47
N ASP A 6 -14.39 4.38 10.22
CA ASP A 6 -14.13 5.26 11.37
C ASP A 6 -13.30 4.56 12.46
N GLU A 7 -13.38 3.23 12.55
CA GLU A 7 -12.65 2.43 13.53
C GLU A 7 -11.16 2.34 13.16
N ASP A 8 -10.85 2.15 11.88
CA ASP A 8 -9.52 2.18 11.28
C ASP A 8 -8.88 3.55 11.48
N ILE A 9 -9.60 4.63 11.16
CA ILE A 9 -9.13 6.01 11.35
C ILE A 9 -8.87 6.29 12.85
N GLY A 10 -9.80 5.89 13.73
CA GLY A 10 -9.65 6.06 15.17
C GLY A 10 -8.49 5.25 15.75
N PHE A 11 -8.22 4.07 15.18
CA PHE A 11 -7.07 3.26 15.56
C PHE A 11 -5.76 3.90 15.10
N MET A 12 -5.70 4.39 13.87
CA MET A 12 -4.52 5.06 13.30
C MET A 12 -4.16 6.34 14.08
N LYS A 13 -5.15 7.15 14.46
CA LYS A 13 -4.94 8.32 15.33
C LYS A 13 -4.32 7.94 16.67
N ARG A 14 -4.81 6.87 17.31
CA ARG A 14 -4.28 6.38 18.59
C ARG A 14 -2.87 5.79 18.44
N PHE A 15 -2.59 5.12 17.33
CA PHE A 15 -1.25 4.64 17.01
C PHE A 15 -0.25 5.80 16.87
N LEU A 16 -0.62 6.88 16.18
CA LEU A 16 0.22 8.08 16.05
C LEU A 16 0.43 8.79 17.39
N LEU A 17 -0.62 8.90 18.23
CA LEU A 17 -0.50 9.46 19.58
C LEU A 17 0.40 8.63 20.50
N ALA A 18 0.52 7.33 20.23
CA ALA A 18 1.47 6.43 20.89
C ALA A 18 2.84 6.41 20.19
N SER A 19 3.16 7.36 19.32
CA SER A 19 4.41 7.43 18.55
C SER A 19 4.72 6.16 17.74
N GLY A 20 3.69 5.44 17.30
CA GLY A 20 3.82 4.17 16.59
C GLY A 20 4.19 2.97 17.48
N SER A 21 4.15 3.13 18.80
CA SER A 21 4.48 2.08 19.76
C SER A 21 3.32 1.08 19.92
N LEU A 22 3.44 -0.06 19.27
CA LEU A 22 2.52 -1.21 19.45
C LEU A 22 2.38 -1.62 20.92
N LYS A 23 3.45 -1.47 21.72
CA LYS A 23 3.47 -1.84 23.14
C LYS A 23 2.64 -0.86 23.99
N GLU A 24 2.77 0.43 23.77
CA GLU A 24 1.95 1.44 24.45
C GLU A 24 0.49 1.37 24.00
N LEU A 25 0.27 1.09 22.72
CA LEU A 25 -1.07 0.91 22.18
C LEU A 25 -1.76 -0.34 22.77
N ALA A 26 -1.03 -1.44 22.96
CA ALA A 26 -1.55 -2.62 23.66
C ALA A 26 -1.95 -2.30 25.11
N LYS A 27 -1.13 -1.51 25.82
CA LYS A 27 -1.45 -1.04 27.17
C LYS A 27 -2.70 -0.14 27.19
N SER A 28 -2.83 0.79 26.24
CA SER A 28 -3.96 1.73 26.22
C SER A 28 -5.28 1.04 25.87
N TYR A 29 -5.26 0.01 25.03
CA TYR A 29 -6.44 -0.81 24.73
C TYR A 29 -6.69 -1.93 25.74
N GLY A 30 -5.78 -2.19 26.68
CA GLY A 30 -5.91 -3.28 27.65
C GLY A 30 -5.87 -4.68 27.02
N VAL A 31 -5.21 -4.83 25.88
CA VAL A 31 -5.11 -6.10 25.14
C VAL A 31 -3.66 -6.55 25.01
N SER A 32 -3.46 -7.79 24.56
CA SER A 32 -2.12 -8.32 24.35
C SER A 32 -1.46 -7.68 23.13
N TYR A 33 -0.13 -7.59 23.16
CA TYR A 33 0.67 -7.10 22.05
C TYR A 33 0.38 -7.83 20.72
N PRO A 34 0.27 -9.19 20.67
CA PRO A 34 -0.13 -9.89 19.46
C PRO A 34 -1.46 -9.43 18.85
N THR A 35 -2.45 -9.09 19.69
CA THR A 35 -3.76 -8.60 19.21
C THR A 35 -3.65 -7.26 18.50
N VAL A 36 -2.87 -6.32 19.04
CA VAL A 36 -2.65 -5.02 18.40
C VAL A 36 -1.82 -5.15 17.14
N ARG A 37 -0.79 -6.00 17.15
CA ARG A 37 0.03 -6.27 15.98
C ARG A 37 -0.80 -6.77 14.81
N LEU A 38 -1.66 -7.76 15.04
CA LEU A 38 -2.57 -8.28 14.01
C LEU A 38 -3.48 -7.19 13.42
N ARG A 39 -3.90 -6.24 14.26
CA ARG A 39 -4.74 -5.12 13.83
C ARG A 39 -3.97 -4.12 12.96
N VAL A 40 -2.71 -3.83 13.30
CA VAL A 40 -1.83 -3.02 12.43
C VAL A 40 -1.58 -3.73 11.11
N ASP A 41 -1.24 -5.02 11.13
CA ASP A 41 -0.95 -5.80 9.92
C ASP A 41 -2.13 -5.77 8.95
N ARG A 42 -3.37 -5.92 9.46
CA ARG A 42 -4.59 -5.80 8.65
C ARG A 42 -4.79 -4.40 8.07
N LEU A 43 -4.47 -3.36 8.84
CA LEU A 43 -4.58 -1.97 8.36
C LEU A 43 -3.55 -1.69 7.27
N ILE A 44 -2.33 -2.20 7.41
CA ILE A 44 -1.29 -2.12 6.37
C ILE A 44 -1.77 -2.81 5.10
N GLN A 45 -2.25 -4.05 5.19
CA GLN A 45 -2.79 -4.76 4.03
C GLN A 45 -3.93 -4.01 3.36
N LYS A 46 -4.85 -3.42 4.13
CA LYS A 46 -5.89 -2.54 3.58
C LYS A 46 -5.25 -1.38 2.82
N VAL A 47 -4.35 -0.62 3.44
CA VAL A 47 -3.69 0.53 2.81
C VAL A 47 -2.90 0.14 1.56
N GLU A 48 -2.20 -0.99 1.56
CA GLU A 48 -1.50 -1.54 0.39
C GLU A 48 -2.48 -1.84 -0.73
N ILE A 49 -3.60 -2.53 -0.46
CA ILE A 49 -4.65 -2.78 -1.46
C ILE A 49 -5.24 -1.47 -1.99
N LEU A 50 -5.42 -0.46 -1.13
CA LEU A 50 -5.94 0.84 -1.53
C LEU A 50 -4.95 1.60 -2.40
N ASP A 51 -3.66 1.59 -2.04
CA ASP A 51 -2.60 2.19 -2.86
C ASP A 51 -2.43 1.43 -4.16
N ASP A 52 -2.52 0.09 -4.16
CA ASP A 52 -2.51 -0.76 -5.36
C ASP A 52 -3.74 -0.50 -6.25
N THR A 53 -4.92 -0.27 -5.67
CA THR A 53 -6.11 0.10 -6.46
C THR A 53 -6.02 1.52 -7.03
N ASN A 54 -5.26 2.42 -6.40
CA ASN A 54 -4.91 3.73 -6.95
C ASN A 54 -3.67 3.69 -7.88
N SER A 55 -2.87 2.62 -7.81
CA SER A 55 -1.67 2.39 -8.64
C SER A 55 -1.96 1.50 -9.85
N GLY A 56 -3.11 0.82 -9.86
CA GLY A 56 -3.75 0.28 -11.05
C GLY A 56 -4.40 1.42 -11.81
N ASP A 57 -3.54 2.18 -12.51
CA ASP A 57 -3.85 3.33 -13.32
C ASP A 57 -5.21 3.18 -14.00
N ASP A 58 -6.06 4.22 -13.96
CA ASP A 58 -7.34 4.22 -14.69
C ASP A 58 -7.13 3.78 -16.16
N HIS A 59 -5.92 4.02 -16.69
CA HIS A 59 -5.43 3.52 -17.97
C HIS A 59 -5.32 1.98 -18.06
N GLU A 60 -4.74 1.30 -17.06
CA GLU A 60 -4.68 -0.17 -17.02
C GLU A 60 -6.08 -0.78 -16.90
N ARG A 61 -6.98 -0.16 -16.11
CA ARG A 61 -8.39 -0.58 -16.01
C ARG A 61 -9.13 -0.41 -17.34
N MET A 62 -8.95 0.72 -18.02
CA MET A 62 -9.51 0.99 -19.34
C MET A 62 -9.02 -0.03 -20.38
N LEU A 63 -7.72 -0.31 -20.41
CA LEU A 63 -7.12 -1.29 -21.32
C LEU A 63 -7.70 -2.70 -21.08
N ARG A 64 -7.85 -3.11 -19.81
CA ARG A 64 -8.47 -4.39 -19.46
C ARG A 64 -9.95 -4.45 -19.85
N SER A 65 -10.71 -3.36 -19.71
CA SER A 65 -12.11 -3.27 -20.17
C SER A 65 -12.21 -3.42 -21.69
N LEU A 66 -11.40 -2.69 -22.45
CA LEU A 66 -11.41 -2.75 -23.91
C LEU A 66 -11.02 -4.14 -24.44
N ALA A 67 -10.09 -4.84 -23.77
CA ALA A 67 -9.78 -6.22 -24.09
C ALA A 67 -10.96 -7.18 -23.81
N ALA A 68 -11.68 -6.97 -22.69
CA ALA A 68 -12.89 -7.74 -22.37
C ALA A 68 -14.04 -7.49 -23.36
N GLU A 69 -14.10 -6.27 -23.93
CA GLU A 69 -15.00 -5.91 -25.04
C GLU A 69 -14.54 -6.46 -26.41
N GLY A 70 -13.41 -7.16 -26.48
CA GLY A 70 -12.89 -7.77 -27.70
C GLY A 70 -12.29 -6.76 -28.70
N ARG A 71 -11.95 -5.55 -28.24
CA ARG A 71 -11.33 -4.51 -29.09
C ARG A 71 -9.91 -4.88 -29.52
N PHE A 72 -9.22 -5.71 -28.75
CA PHE A 72 -7.92 -6.29 -29.07
C PHE A 72 -7.67 -7.58 -28.28
N ASP A 73 -6.73 -8.39 -28.76
CA ASP A 73 -6.40 -9.68 -28.17
C ASP A 73 -5.48 -9.55 -26.94
N THR A 74 -5.34 -10.64 -26.20
CA THR A 74 -4.58 -10.68 -24.95
C THR A 74 -3.08 -10.41 -25.13
N ALA A 75 -2.50 -10.75 -26.30
CA ALA A 75 -1.10 -10.43 -26.57
C ALA A 75 -0.91 -8.93 -26.77
N THR A 76 -1.82 -8.28 -27.51
CA THR A 76 -1.85 -6.82 -27.67
C THR A 76 -2.06 -6.10 -26.32
N LEU A 77 -2.96 -6.59 -25.46
CA LEU A 77 -3.14 -6.05 -24.10
C LEU A 77 -1.83 -6.08 -23.29
N LYS A 78 -1.11 -7.20 -23.32
CA LYS A 78 0.16 -7.36 -22.59
C LYS A 78 1.23 -6.40 -23.09
N ALA A 79 1.35 -6.23 -24.41
CA ALA A 79 2.31 -5.29 -25.00
C ALA A 79 2.00 -3.83 -24.61
N LEU A 80 0.73 -3.45 -24.60
CA LEU A 80 0.29 -2.12 -24.20
C LEU A 80 0.55 -1.84 -22.71
N LEU A 81 0.23 -2.80 -21.84
CA LEU A 81 0.49 -2.68 -20.40
C LEU A 81 2.00 -2.62 -20.10
N GLN A 82 2.81 -3.37 -20.82
CA GLN A 82 4.26 -3.36 -20.69
C GLN A 82 4.83 -2.00 -21.09
N SER A 83 4.47 -1.50 -22.29
CA SER A 83 4.90 -0.18 -22.76
C SER A 83 4.44 0.94 -21.81
N TYR A 84 3.22 0.83 -21.27
CA TYR A 84 2.70 1.81 -20.33
C TYR A 84 3.59 1.94 -19.09
N ARG A 85 3.93 0.81 -18.47
CA ARG A 85 4.80 0.73 -17.28
C ARG A 85 6.22 1.23 -17.53
N GLU A 86 6.72 1.09 -18.75
CA GLU A 86 8.04 1.61 -19.15
C GLU A 86 8.04 3.14 -19.36
N THR A 87 6.89 3.73 -19.67
CA THR A 87 6.75 5.17 -19.96
C THR A 87 6.30 6.01 -18.77
N THR A 88 5.79 5.40 -17.70
CA THR A 88 5.49 6.08 -16.42
C THR A 88 6.68 5.95 -15.47
N PRO A 89 7.51 6.99 -15.27
CA PRO A 89 8.50 6.99 -14.20
C PRO A 89 7.78 7.19 -12.85
N GLU A 90 7.96 6.24 -11.94
CA GLU A 90 7.42 6.11 -10.56
C GLU A 90 6.03 5.44 -10.46
N LYS A 91 5.84 4.40 -9.63
CA LYS A 91 6.47 4.08 -8.33
C LYS A 91 7.00 2.65 -8.28
N SER A 92 8.31 2.49 -8.07
CA SER A 92 8.89 1.27 -7.49
C SER A 92 8.98 1.47 -5.97
N PRO A 93 8.62 0.47 -5.13
CA PRO A 93 8.73 0.59 -3.68
C PRO A 93 10.19 0.65 -3.26
N THR A 94 10.49 1.68 -2.46
CA THR A 94 11.58 1.83 -1.49
C THR A 94 12.61 0.70 -1.45
N GLU A 95 13.75 0.91 -2.10
CA GLU A 95 15.01 0.32 -1.64
C GLU A 95 15.46 1.15 -0.44
N THR A 96 15.09 0.67 0.75
CA THR A 96 15.55 1.17 2.04
C THR A 96 17.07 1.25 2.03
N GLU A 97 17.58 2.44 2.37
CA GLU A 97 18.95 2.65 2.84
C GLU A 97 19.44 1.48 3.69
N ILE A 98 20.45 0.76 3.19
CA ILE A 98 21.27 -0.14 3.99
C ILE A 98 22.72 0.34 3.88
N GLU A 99 23.10 1.22 4.83
CA GLU A 99 24.39 1.36 5.58
C GLU A 99 25.76 1.23 4.85
N PRO A 100 26.88 1.89 5.28
CA PRO A 100 27.27 2.03 6.69
C PRO A 100 28.04 3.30 7.12
N ASN A 101 28.05 3.47 8.44
CA ASN A 101 29.03 4.18 9.26
C ASN A 101 30.48 4.17 8.71
N SER A 102 31.08 5.36 8.60
CA SER A 102 32.53 5.64 8.67
C SER A 102 32.64 7.14 8.97
N GLY A 103 32.98 7.60 10.17
CA GLY A 103 34.26 7.39 10.81
C GLY A 103 35.22 8.54 10.48
N LYS A 104 35.39 9.46 11.44
CA LYS A 104 36.47 10.46 11.60
C LYS A 104 36.54 11.60 10.56
N SER A 105 36.39 12.84 11.04
CA SER A 105 37.54 13.68 11.45
C SER A 105 37.09 14.90 12.23
#